data_AF-A0A832TN80-F1
#
_entry.id   AF-A0A832TN80-F1
#
_cell.length_a   1.000
_cell.length_b   1.000
_cell.length_c   1.000
_cell.angle_alpha   90.00
_cell.angle_beta   90.00
_cell.angle_gamma   90.00
#
_symmetry.space_group_name_H-M   'P 1'
#
loop_
_entity.id
_entity.type
_entity.pdbx_description
1 polymer ?
#
loop_
_entity_poly.entity_id
_entity_poly.type
_entity_poly.pdbx_seq_one_letter_code
_entity_poly.pdbx_strand_id
1 'polypeptide(L)'
;MASTFGYGFITNLMHICKHFSLKPEEAFYGAADHLDGFVIPDQFKGTEIEEIADRLRKRIVWHQPGTLDKEEAAEVVRLINRLIIAIDKALGIKDPDLGEFH
;
A
#
# COMPACT_ATOMS: atom_id res chain seq x y z
N MET A 1 -13.55 15.71 11.42
CA MET A 1 -12.55 15.16 12.37
C MET A 1 -11.20 15.20 11.68
N ALA A 2 -10.15 15.66 12.34
CA ALA A 2 -8.79 15.44 11.84
C ALA A 2 -8.50 13.93 11.95
N SER A 3 -8.00 13.30 10.88
CA SER A 3 -7.63 11.88 10.93
C SER A 3 -6.55 11.66 12.00
N THR A 4 -6.72 10.64 12.83
CA THR A 4 -5.71 10.23 13.81
C THR A 4 -4.57 9.45 13.17
N PHE A 5 -4.77 8.91 11.96
CA PHE A 5 -3.87 7.98 11.27
C PHE A 5 -3.35 8.49 9.91
N GLY A 6 -3.61 9.77 9.60
CA GLY A 6 -3.23 10.41 8.34
C GLY A 6 -4.39 10.52 7.34
N TYR A 7 -4.27 11.46 6.39
CA TYR A 7 -5.27 11.66 5.34
C TYR A 7 -4.57 12.00 4.03
N GLY A 8 -4.88 11.25 2.97
CA GLY A 8 -4.34 11.45 1.63
C GLY A 8 -3.76 10.18 1.03
N PHE A 9 -3.47 10.21 -0.26
CA PHE A 9 -3.01 9.05 -1.00
C PHE A 9 -1.57 8.66 -0.62
N ILE A 10 -0.62 9.57 -0.86
CA ILE A 10 0.80 9.30 -0.62
C ILE A 10 1.09 9.19 0.87
N THR A 11 0.49 10.06 1.70
CA THR A 11 0.69 10.04 3.16
C THR A 11 0.33 8.69 3.76
N ASN A 12 -0.85 8.15 3.44
CA ASN A 12 -1.26 6.86 4.01
C ASN A 12 -0.56 5.69 3.34
N LEU A 13 -0.21 5.79 2.05
CA LEU A 13 0.66 4.80 1.40
C LEU A 13 2.01 4.70 2.12
N MET A 14 2.63 5.82 2.48
CA MET A 14 3.89 5.84 3.24
C MET A 14 3.76 5.14 4.61
N HIS A 15 2.66 5.35 5.32
CA HIS A 15 2.40 4.66 6.59
C HIS A 15 2.23 3.15 6.39
N ILE A 16 1.51 2.73 5.35
CA ILE A 16 1.37 1.32 4.98
C ILE A 16 2.74 0.73 4.63
N CYS A 17 3.56 1.40 3.82
CA CYS A 17 4.93 0.95 3.51
C CYS A 17 5.76 0.71 4.77
N LYS A 18 5.65 1.59 5.77
CA LYS A 18 6.39 1.46 7.04
C LYS A 18 6.00 0.16 7.77
N HIS A 19 4.72 -0.17 7.82
CA HIS A 19 4.26 -1.44 8.40
C HIS A 19 4.87 -2.65 7.68
N PHE A 20 4.82 -2.66 6.35
CA PHE A 20 5.33 -3.77 5.54
C PHE A 20 6.86 -3.77 5.35
N SER A 21 7.58 -2.87 6.03
CA SER A 21 9.04 -2.95 6.23
C SER A 21 9.44 -3.70 7.52
N LEU A 22 8.48 -4.01 8.39
CA LEU A 22 8.69 -4.82 9.59
C LEU A 22 8.77 -6.32 9.25
N LYS A 23 8.96 -7.14 10.28
CA LYS A 23 8.83 -8.60 10.12
C LYS A 23 7.39 -8.95 9.71
N PRO A 24 7.17 -10.01 8.91
CA PRO A 24 5.83 -10.33 8.43
C PRO A 24 4.78 -10.49 9.53
N GLU A 25 5.17 -11.03 10.69
CA GLU A 25 4.28 -11.26 11.84
C GLU A 25 3.83 -9.94 12.50
N GLU A 26 4.54 -8.85 12.25
CA GLU A 26 4.27 -7.51 12.79
C GLU A 26 3.64 -6.59 11.72
N ALA A 27 3.76 -6.94 10.44
CA ALA A 27 3.46 -6.07 9.31
C ALA A 27 1.97 -5.70 9.16
N PHE A 28 1.05 -6.51 9.67
CA PHE A 28 -0.38 -6.21 9.58
C PHE A 28 -0.91 -5.44 10.80
N TYR A 29 -0.15 -5.35 11.89
CA TYR A 29 -0.61 -4.77 13.15
C TYR A 29 -0.82 -3.25 13.02
N GLY A 30 -2.08 -2.80 12.98
CA GLY A 30 -2.43 -1.38 12.80
C GLY A 30 -2.31 -0.89 11.35
N ALA A 31 -1.96 -1.75 10.38
CA ALA A 31 -1.89 -1.36 8.97
C ALA A 31 -3.25 -0.94 8.41
N ALA A 32 -4.32 -1.58 8.88
CA ALA A 32 -5.70 -1.28 8.46
C ALA A 32 -6.16 0.12 8.89
N ASP A 33 -5.60 0.69 9.97
CA ASP A 33 -5.99 2.02 10.46
C ASP A 33 -5.64 3.12 9.46
N HIS A 34 -4.58 2.93 8.67
CA HIS A 34 -4.17 3.87 7.62
C HIS A 34 -5.03 3.77 6.35
N LEU A 35 -5.88 2.74 6.23
CA LEU A 35 -6.85 2.66 5.14
C LEU A 35 -8.01 3.65 5.35
N ASP A 36 -8.27 4.04 6.60
CA ASP A 36 -9.09 5.20 6.90
C ASP A 36 -8.32 6.47 6.51
N GLY A 37 -8.94 7.30 5.67
CA GLY A 37 -8.27 8.45 5.04
C GLY A 37 -7.32 8.11 3.88
N PHE A 38 -7.20 6.85 3.45
CA PHE A 38 -6.48 6.50 2.21
C PHE A 38 -7.35 6.83 1.00
N VAL A 39 -7.21 8.05 0.49
CA VAL A 39 -8.04 8.60 -0.59
C VAL A 39 -7.34 8.44 -1.93
N ILE A 40 -8.00 7.81 -2.90
CA ILE A 40 -7.53 7.73 -4.29
C ILE A 40 -7.89 9.04 -5.00
N PRO A 41 -6.93 9.80 -5.54
CA PRO A 41 -7.18 11.04 -6.29
C PRO A 41 -8.09 10.82 -7.49
N ASP A 42 -8.92 11.81 -7.83
CA ASP A 42 -9.90 11.73 -8.93
C ASP A 42 -9.25 11.38 -10.28
N GLN A 43 -8.04 11.88 -10.54
CA GLN A 43 -7.27 11.58 -11.75
C GLN A 43 -6.87 10.10 -11.91
N PHE A 44 -6.94 9.31 -10.84
CA PHE A 44 -6.61 7.88 -10.86
C PHE A 44 -7.85 6.98 -10.83
N LYS A 45 -9.06 7.56 -10.82
CA LYS A 45 -10.31 6.79 -10.90
C LYS A 45 -10.44 6.09 -12.26
N GLY A 46 -10.82 4.81 -12.23
CA GLY A 46 -10.91 3.94 -13.41
C GLY A 46 -9.57 3.54 -14.02
N THR A 47 -8.45 3.77 -13.31
CA THR A 47 -7.10 3.42 -13.80
C THR A 47 -6.54 2.19 -13.07
N GLU A 48 -5.45 1.61 -13.59
CA GLU A 48 -4.73 0.52 -12.91
C GLU A 48 -4.29 0.91 -11.48
N ILE A 49 -4.02 2.19 -11.22
CA ILE A 49 -3.67 2.68 -9.88
C ILE A 49 -4.82 2.44 -8.90
N GLU A 50 -6.06 2.73 -9.29
CA GLU A 50 -7.23 2.44 -8.45
C GLU A 50 -7.41 0.94 -8.24
N GLU A 51 -7.28 0.13 -9.29
CA GLU A 51 -7.40 -1.32 -9.18
C GLU A 51 -6.36 -1.93 -8.23
N ILE A 52 -5.10 -1.49 -8.30
CA ILE A 52 -4.03 -1.95 -7.40
C ILE A 52 -4.31 -1.48 -5.98
N ALA A 53 -4.71 -0.21 -5.79
CA ALA A 53 -5.03 0.34 -4.48
C ALA A 53 -6.22 -0.40 -3.81
N ASP A 54 -7.25 -0.76 -4.58
CA ASP A 54 -8.39 -1.54 -4.08
C ASP A 54 -8.00 -2.97 -3.71
N ARG A 55 -7.13 -3.60 -4.51
CA ARG A 55 -6.57 -4.92 -4.17
C ARG A 55 -5.73 -4.87 -2.90
N LEU A 56 -4.90 -3.84 -2.76
CA LEU A 56 -4.10 -3.58 -1.56
C LEU A 56 -5.00 -3.45 -0.33
N ARG A 57 -6.04 -2.61 -0.41
CA ARG A 57 -7.04 -2.42 0.65
C ARG A 57 -7.68 -3.74 1.06
N LYS A 58 -8.18 -4.54 0.10
CA LYS A 58 -8.82 -5.84 0.37
C LYS A 58 -7.87 -6.80 1.09
N ARG A 59 -6.60 -6.87 0.65
CA ARG A 59 -5.61 -7.76 1.27
C ARG A 59 -5.31 -7.39 2.72
N ILE A 60 -5.15 -6.11 3.02
CA ILE A 60 -4.90 -5.64 4.37
C ILE A 60 -6.14 -5.87 5.27
N VAL A 61 -7.35 -5.58 4.78
CA VAL A 61 -8.59 -5.73 5.58
C VAL A 61 -8.93 -7.20 5.85
N TRP A 62 -8.68 -8.10 4.90
CA TRP A 62 -9.06 -9.51 5.02
C TRP A 62 -7.99 -10.40 5.64
N HIS A 63 -6.82 -9.84 5.96
CA HIS A 63 -5.79 -10.58 6.67
C HIS A 63 -6.34 -11.16 7.98
N GLN A 64 -6.01 -12.42 8.25
CA GLN A 64 -6.27 -13.09 9.52
C GLN A 64 -4.93 -13.55 10.07
N PRO A 65 -4.54 -13.14 11.29
CA PRO A 65 -3.27 -13.55 11.88
C PRO A 65 -3.13 -15.07 11.92
N GLY A 66 -1.98 -15.60 11.47
CA GLY A 66 -1.78 -17.05 11.42
C GLY A 66 -0.49 -17.50 10.75
N THR A 67 -0.51 -18.71 10.20
CA THR A 67 0.69 -19.36 9.64
C THR A 67 1.07 -18.87 8.25
N LEU A 68 0.29 -17.96 7.65
CA LEU A 68 0.50 -17.45 6.29
C LEU A 68 0.92 -15.97 6.25
N ASP A 69 1.20 -15.37 7.41
CA ASP A 69 1.55 -13.95 7.53
C ASP A 69 2.73 -13.58 6.62
N LYS A 70 3.69 -14.49 6.44
CA LYS A 70 4.84 -14.32 5.55
C LYS A 70 4.44 -14.22 4.08
N GLU A 71 3.65 -15.17 3.59
CA GLU A 71 3.19 -15.22 2.21
C GLU A 71 2.28 -14.03 1.89
N GLU A 72 1.36 -13.71 2.80
CA GLU A 72 0.43 -12.60 2.65
C GLU A 72 1.14 -11.24 2.71
N ALA A 73 2.10 -11.05 3.64
CA ALA A 73 2.91 -9.84 3.68
C ALA A 73 3.71 -9.67 2.39
N ALA A 74 4.29 -10.75 1.85
CA ALA A 74 5.01 -10.69 0.59
C ALA A 74 4.09 -10.33 -0.60
N GLU A 75 2.82 -10.78 -0.60
CA GLU A 75 1.83 -10.35 -1.58
C GLU A 75 1.50 -8.87 -1.48
N VAL A 76 1.35 -8.35 -0.26
CA VAL A 76 1.10 -6.93 -0.01
C VAL A 76 2.28 -6.08 -0.46
N VAL A 77 3.52 -6.47 -0.13
CA VAL A 77 4.73 -5.78 -0.60
C VAL A 77 4.78 -5.72 -2.13
N ARG A 78 4.44 -6.81 -2.83
CA ARG A 78 4.35 -6.81 -4.30
C ARG A 78 3.30 -5.81 -4.82
N LEU A 79 2.16 -5.67 -4.14
CA LEU A 79 1.12 -4.70 -4.52
C LEU A 79 1.57 -3.26 -4.26
N ILE A 80 2.20 -2.98 -3.12
CA ILE A 80 2.78 -1.68 -2.78
C ILE A 80 3.79 -1.25 -3.86
N ASN A 81 4.72 -2.14 -4.17
CA ASN A 81 5.77 -1.92 -5.17
C ASN A 81 5.18 -1.59 -6.55
N ARG A 82 4.18 -2.35 -6.99
CA ARG A 82 3.47 -2.06 -8.25
C ARG A 82 2.74 -0.72 -8.21
N LEU A 83 2.11 -0.39 -7.07
CA LEU A 83 1.37 0.85 -6.90
C LEU A 83 2.30 2.06 -7.01
N ILE A 84 3.46 2.02 -6.34
CA ILE A 84 4.47 3.09 -6.38
C ILE A 84 4.94 3.32 -7.82
N ILE A 85 5.34 2.26 -8.52
CA ILE A 85 5.79 2.36 -9.92
C ILE A 85 4.70 2.89 -10.85
N ALA A 86 3.45 2.47 -10.66
CA ALA A 86 2.32 2.97 -11.44
C ALA A 86 2.07 4.47 -11.19
N ILE A 87 2.18 4.92 -9.94
CA ILE A 87 2.08 6.33 -9.55
C ILE A 87 3.21 7.14 -10.21
N ASP A 88 4.46 6.70 -10.11
CA ASP A 88 5.61 7.41 -10.69
C ASP A 88 5.46 7.59 -12.21
N LYS A 89 5.01 6.54 -12.91
CA LYS A 89 4.71 6.62 -14.35
C LYS A 89 3.60 7.63 -14.64
N ALA A 90 2.54 7.64 -13.84
CA ALA A 90 1.43 8.59 -14.00
C ALA A 90 1.84 10.04 -13.67
N LEU A 91 2.87 10.23 -12.83
CA LEU A 91 3.49 11.53 -12.56
C LEU A 91 4.50 11.96 -13.65
N GLY A 92 4.74 11.13 -14.67
CA GLY A 92 5.59 11.45 -15.82
C GLY A 92 7.03 10.96 -15.71
N ILE A 93 7.36 10.14 -14.71
CA ILE A 93 8.67 9.50 -14.61
C ILE A 93 8.71 8.34 -15.61
N LYS A 94 9.63 8.41 -16.57
CA LYS A 94 9.64 7.51 -17.74
C LYS A 94 10.00 6.07 -17.37
N ASP A 95 11.07 5.89 -16.59
CA ASP A 95 11.65 4.59 -16.26
C ASP A 95 11.89 4.49 -14.74
N PRO A 96 10.83 4.54 -13.89
CA PRO A 96 10.97 4.41 -12.46
C PRO A 96 11.33 2.97 -12.08
N ASP A 97 12.14 2.83 -11.04
CA ASP A 97 12.63 1.55 -10.56
C ASP A 97 12.68 1.57 -9.02
N LEU A 98 12.48 0.41 -8.40
CA LEU A 98 12.50 0.27 -6.94
C LEU A 98 13.92 0.09 -6.38
N GLY A 99 14.90 -0.12 -7.25
CA GLY A 99 16.25 -0.54 -6.90
C GLY A 99 16.33 -2.02 -6.54
N GLU A 100 17.55 -2.45 -6.23
CA GLU A 100 17.83 -3.75 -5.64
C GLU A 100 18.01 -3.58 -4.13
N PHE A 101 17.35 -4.44 -3.35
CA PHE A 101 17.54 -4.50 -1.90
C PHE A 101 18.52 -5.64 -1.60
N HIS A 102 19.69 -5.30 -1.02
CA HIS A 102 20.71 -6.25 -0.58
C HIS A 102 20.57 -6.55 0.91
#